data_AF-A0A2J4PEX9-F1
#
_entry.id   AF-A0A2J4PEX9-F1
#
_cell.length_a   1.000
_cell.length_b   1.000
_cell.length_c   1.000
_cell.angle_alpha   90.00
_cell.angle_beta   90.00
_cell.angle_gamma   90.00
#
_symmetry.space_group_name_H-M   'P 1'
#
loop_
_entity.id
_entity.type
_entity.pdbx_description
1 polymer ?
#
loop_
_entity_poly.entity_id
_entity_poly.type
_entity_poly.pdbx_seq_one_letter_code
_entity_poly.pdbx_strand_id
1 'polypeptide(L)'
;HQAVYADILATEHGSDWGYTEVNLIGGEQQIADLQQQDLLYTVAEMSADAWTARIVGVVKEAMHAQVDGLESVLAKMCEPQVAIVSLTITEKGYCHSPASGELQLDHPLIVADLQNPHQPKSAPGVVVEALARRKAAGLPAFSVMSCDNMPENGHVMRNVVCAYARAVDAELAEWIARSVTFPSTMVDRIVPAVTAETLEKIEQLTGVRDPAGVACEPFRQWVIEDNFVAGRPQWEKAGAELVSDVLPFEEMKLRMLNGSHSFLAWLGYLAGYQHINDCMQDENYRRAARALMLEEQAPTLNVQGVD
;
A
#
# COMPACT_ATOMS: atom_id res chain seq x y z
N HIS A 1 4.20 -6.10 2.12
CA HIS A 1 4.85 -5.45 3.28
C HIS A 1 4.01 -5.62 4.54
N GLN A 2 2.80 -5.06 4.55
CA GLN A 2 1.80 -5.07 5.63
C GLN A 2 1.47 -6.48 6.12
N ALA A 3 1.27 -7.42 5.20
CA ALA A 3 0.95 -8.80 5.55
C ALA A 3 2.07 -9.52 6.33
N VAL A 4 3.35 -9.13 6.18
CA VAL A 4 4.44 -9.65 7.04
C VAL A 4 4.31 -9.13 8.46
N TYR A 5 3.95 -7.85 8.66
CA TYR A 5 3.65 -7.32 10.00
C TYR A 5 2.48 -8.07 10.63
N ALA A 6 1.40 -8.28 9.88
CA ALA A 6 0.25 -9.04 10.36
C ALA A 6 0.61 -10.51 10.69
N ASP A 7 1.44 -11.15 9.89
CA ASP A 7 1.86 -12.54 10.09
C ASP A 7 2.76 -12.70 11.32
N ILE A 8 3.64 -11.73 11.58
CA ILE A 8 4.38 -11.65 12.85
C ILE A 8 3.42 -11.52 14.03
N LEU A 9 2.42 -10.62 13.95
CA LEU A 9 1.43 -10.48 15.02
C LEU A 9 0.61 -11.75 15.26
N ALA A 10 0.19 -12.44 14.19
CA ALA A 10 -0.53 -13.70 14.30
C ALA A 10 0.33 -14.79 14.96
N THR A 11 1.61 -14.88 14.55
CA THR A 11 2.56 -15.89 15.03
C THR A 11 2.98 -15.65 16.48
N GLU A 12 3.36 -14.42 16.82
CA GLU A 12 4.10 -14.10 18.04
C GLU A 12 3.23 -13.43 19.11
N HIS A 13 2.09 -12.86 18.70
CA HIS A 13 1.21 -12.08 19.58
C HIS A 13 -0.24 -12.56 19.57
N GLY A 14 -0.54 -13.68 18.91
CA GLY A 14 -1.87 -14.30 18.87
C GLY A 14 -2.93 -13.41 18.24
N SER A 15 -2.54 -12.54 17.30
CA SER A 15 -3.48 -11.67 16.60
C SER A 15 -4.45 -12.47 15.74
N ASP A 16 -5.72 -12.05 15.76
CA ASP A 16 -6.83 -12.60 14.98
C ASP A 16 -7.17 -11.75 13.75
N TRP A 17 -6.34 -10.75 13.42
CA TRP A 17 -6.55 -9.88 12.27
C TRP A 17 -6.06 -10.53 10.98
N GLY A 18 -6.99 -11.12 10.23
CA GLY A 18 -6.78 -11.65 8.88
C GLY A 18 -7.09 -10.64 7.77
N TYR A 19 -6.64 -10.95 6.56
CA TYR A 19 -6.88 -10.15 5.35
C TYR A 19 -7.90 -10.80 4.43
N THR A 20 -8.70 -9.97 3.75
CA THR A 20 -9.26 -10.33 2.46
C THR A 20 -8.52 -9.52 1.40
N GLU A 21 -7.80 -10.20 0.52
CA GLU A 21 -7.05 -9.55 -0.55
C GLU A 21 -7.98 -9.26 -1.73
N VAL A 22 -7.93 -8.03 -2.25
CA VAL A 22 -8.83 -7.58 -3.32
C VAL A 22 -8.04 -6.88 -4.41
N ASN A 23 -8.13 -7.40 -5.64
CA ASN A 23 -7.70 -6.69 -6.84
C ASN A 23 -8.90 -6.13 -7.61
N LEU A 24 -8.87 -4.83 -7.92
CA LEU A 24 -9.93 -4.15 -8.68
C LEU A 24 -9.62 -4.07 -10.18
N ILE A 25 -8.36 -3.76 -10.51
CA ILE A 25 -7.89 -3.50 -11.88
C ILE A 25 -6.54 -4.20 -12.07
N GLY A 26 -6.52 -5.20 -12.94
CA GLY A 26 -5.35 -6.04 -13.16
C GLY A 26 -5.01 -6.91 -11.94
N GLY A 27 -4.01 -7.77 -12.11
CA GLY A 27 -3.55 -8.64 -11.03
C GLY A 27 -4.41 -9.89 -10.86
N GLU A 28 -5.12 -10.31 -11.92
CA GLU A 28 -5.96 -11.50 -11.96
C GLU A 28 -5.15 -12.76 -11.62
N GLN A 29 -3.92 -12.85 -12.14
CA GLN A 29 -3.06 -14.01 -11.96
C GLN A 29 -2.64 -14.19 -10.49
N GLN A 30 -2.30 -13.10 -9.78
CA GLN A 30 -1.92 -13.16 -8.36
C GLN A 30 -3.06 -13.70 -7.49
N ILE A 31 -4.30 -13.28 -7.77
CA ILE A 31 -5.47 -13.79 -7.04
C ILE A 31 -5.68 -15.28 -7.34
N ALA A 32 -5.62 -15.66 -8.62
CA ALA A 32 -5.74 -17.06 -9.03
C ALA A 32 -4.66 -17.94 -8.39
N ASP A 33 -3.42 -17.43 -8.33
CA ASP A 33 -2.28 -18.13 -7.74
C ASP A 33 -2.47 -18.35 -6.23
N LEU A 34 -2.98 -17.36 -5.49
CA LEU A 34 -3.30 -17.54 -4.07
C LEU A 34 -4.44 -18.56 -3.85
N GLN A 35 -5.49 -18.49 -4.67
CA GLN A 35 -6.67 -19.35 -4.54
C GLN A 35 -6.36 -20.85 -4.73
N GLN A 36 -5.31 -21.19 -5.48
CA GLN A 36 -4.87 -22.58 -5.71
C GLN A 36 -3.90 -23.13 -4.65
N GLN A 37 -3.51 -22.34 -3.64
CA GLN A 37 -2.51 -22.72 -2.64
C GLN A 37 -2.89 -22.37 -1.19
N ASP A 38 -4.16 -22.56 -0.84
CA ASP A 38 -4.72 -22.25 0.49
C ASP A 38 -4.44 -20.80 0.94
N LEU A 39 -4.30 -19.87 -0.03
CA LEU A 39 -4.01 -18.45 0.18
C LEU A 39 -2.66 -18.16 0.88
N LEU A 40 -1.79 -19.17 0.97
CA LEU A 40 -0.44 -19.02 1.47
C LEU A 40 0.44 -18.39 0.39
N TYR A 41 1.50 -17.68 0.78
CA TYR A 41 2.54 -17.26 -0.17
C TYR A 41 3.87 -17.00 0.53
N THR A 42 4.96 -17.06 -0.22
CA THR A 42 6.31 -16.96 0.29
C THR A 42 6.84 -15.53 0.16
N VAL A 43 7.39 -15.01 1.26
CA VAL A 43 8.22 -13.81 1.27
C VAL A 43 9.66 -14.21 1.53
N ALA A 44 10.53 -14.00 0.55
CA ALA A 44 11.95 -14.20 0.67
C ALA A 44 12.69 -12.87 0.90
N GLU A 45 13.36 -12.75 2.03
CA GLU A 45 14.25 -11.67 2.39
C GLU A 45 15.66 -11.99 1.91
N MET A 46 16.22 -11.12 1.07
CA MET A 46 17.50 -11.35 0.39
C MET A 46 18.47 -10.20 0.68
N SER A 47 19.64 -10.53 1.20
CA SER A 47 20.77 -9.62 1.36
C SER A 47 22.06 -10.27 0.87
N ALA A 48 23.17 -9.53 0.91
CA ALA A 48 24.49 -10.09 0.62
C ALA A 48 24.88 -11.20 1.62
N ASP A 49 24.42 -11.10 2.87
CA ASP A 49 24.88 -11.93 3.99
C ASP A 49 23.93 -13.08 4.32
N ALA A 50 22.62 -12.89 4.15
CA ALA A 50 21.61 -13.83 4.59
C ALA A 50 20.37 -13.82 3.70
N TRP A 51 19.75 -15.01 3.63
CA TRP A 51 18.50 -15.27 2.93
C TRP A 51 17.56 -15.99 3.89
N THR A 52 16.39 -15.42 4.12
CA THR A 52 15.35 -15.99 4.98
C THR A 52 14.04 -16.03 4.22
N ALA A 53 13.24 -17.06 4.43
CA ALA A 53 11.94 -17.20 3.81
C ALA A 53 10.86 -17.36 4.89
N ARG A 54 9.71 -16.72 4.67
CA ARG A 54 8.51 -16.83 5.49
C ARG A 54 7.36 -17.20 4.59
N ILE A 55 6.60 -18.23 4.98
CA ILE A 55 5.28 -18.47 4.39
C ILE A 55 4.28 -17.64 5.19
N VAL A 56 3.62 -16.69 4.53
CA VAL A 56 2.62 -15.81 5.12
C VAL A 56 1.25 -16.49 5.05
N GLY A 57 0.52 -16.49 6.17
CA GLY A 57 -0.76 -17.19 6.31
C GLY A 57 -1.94 -16.33 6.78
N VAL A 58 -1.82 -15.00 6.74
CA VAL A 58 -2.87 -14.08 7.23
C VAL A 58 -4.02 -13.86 6.25
N VAL A 59 -3.84 -14.23 4.97
CA VAL A 59 -4.90 -14.10 3.96
C VAL A 59 -5.97 -15.15 4.21
N LYS A 60 -7.22 -14.70 4.35
CA LYS A 60 -8.40 -15.55 4.61
C LYS A 60 -9.24 -15.77 3.37
N GLU A 61 -9.28 -14.77 2.49
CA GLU A 61 -9.93 -14.79 1.18
C GLU A 61 -9.11 -13.93 0.20
N ALA A 62 -9.14 -14.27 -1.09
CA ALA A 62 -8.56 -13.47 -2.16
C ALA A 62 -9.57 -13.38 -3.30
N MET A 63 -9.83 -12.18 -3.80
CA MET A 63 -10.86 -11.92 -4.81
C MET A 63 -10.44 -10.87 -5.82
N HIS A 64 -10.94 -11.01 -7.04
CA HIS A 64 -10.76 -10.06 -8.13
C HIS A 64 -12.13 -9.54 -8.61
N ALA A 65 -12.30 -8.22 -8.68
CA ALA A 65 -13.60 -7.60 -8.97
C ALA A 65 -14.21 -8.03 -10.32
N GLN A 66 -13.40 -8.38 -11.32
CA GLN A 66 -13.87 -8.87 -12.62
C GLN A 66 -14.08 -10.40 -12.68
N VAL A 67 -13.51 -11.17 -11.75
CA VAL A 67 -13.60 -12.65 -11.75
C VAL A 67 -14.70 -13.09 -10.78
N ASP A 68 -14.58 -12.68 -9.52
CA ASP A 68 -15.53 -12.99 -8.45
C ASP A 68 -16.74 -12.05 -8.45
N GLY A 69 -16.62 -10.92 -9.15
CA GLY A 69 -17.65 -9.90 -9.28
C GLY A 69 -17.57 -8.82 -8.21
N LEU A 70 -17.87 -7.58 -8.62
CA LEU A 70 -17.87 -6.41 -7.74
C LEU A 70 -18.82 -6.56 -6.54
N GLU A 71 -19.97 -7.21 -6.72
CA GLU A 71 -20.91 -7.45 -5.61
C GLU A 71 -20.29 -8.32 -4.50
N SER A 72 -19.47 -9.31 -4.84
CA SER A 72 -18.75 -10.15 -3.85
C SER A 72 -17.77 -9.30 -3.05
N VAL A 73 -17.05 -8.40 -3.73
CA VAL A 73 -16.14 -7.42 -3.09
C VAL A 73 -16.90 -6.49 -2.15
N LEU A 74 -17.99 -5.88 -2.62
CA LEU A 74 -18.80 -4.95 -1.81
C LEU A 74 -19.46 -5.65 -0.63
N ALA A 75 -19.96 -6.88 -0.81
CA ALA A 75 -20.49 -7.70 0.26
C ALA A 75 -19.43 -7.95 1.33
N LYS A 76 -18.20 -8.27 0.92
CA LYS A 76 -17.08 -8.49 1.83
C LYS A 76 -16.73 -7.25 2.63
N MET A 77 -16.62 -6.09 1.98
CA MET A 77 -16.38 -4.80 2.63
C MET A 77 -17.53 -4.39 3.58
N CYS A 78 -18.72 -4.95 3.42
CA CYS A 78 -19.88 -4.72 4.28
C CYS A 78 -20.02 -5.72 5.43
N GLU A 79 -19.10 -6.68 5.59
CA GLU A 79 -19.12 -7.55 6.76
C GLU A 79 -18.84 -6.73 8.04
N PRO A 80 -19.58 -6.93 9.15
CA PRO A 80 -19.51 -6.06 10.32
C PRO A 80 -18.11 -5.92 10.93
N GLN A 81 -17.32 -7.00 10.89
CA GLN A 81 -15.98 -7.06 11.46
C GLN A 81 -14.90 -6.38 10.60
N VAL A 82 -15.21 -5.96 9.37
CA VAL A 82 -14.27 -5.16 8.56
C VAL A 82 -14.08 -3.80 9.21
N ALA A 83 -12.91 -3.61 9.81
CA ALA A 83 -12.54 -2.41 10.53
C ALA A 83 -11.61 -1.48 9.73
N ILE A 84 -10.88 -2.01 8.74
CA ILE A 84 -9.90 -1.26 7.94
C ILE A 84 -9.99 -1.71 6.48
N VAL A 85 -9.98 -0.75 5.56
CA VAL A 85 -9.70 -0.96 4.14
C VAL A 85 -8.36 -0.29 3.84
N SER A 86 -7.32 -1.09 3.54
CA SER A 86 -5.98 -0.60 3.22
C SER A 86 -5.67 -0.66 1.73
N LEU A 87 -4.85 0.25 1.21
CA LEU A 87 -4.61 0.38 -0.24
C LEU A 87 -3.12 0.44 -0.60
N THR A 88 -2.73 -0.29 -1.65
CA THR A 88 -1.47 -0.16 -2.40
C THR A 88 -1.78 -0.19 -3.91
N ILE A 89 -2.48 0.84 -4.38
CA ILE A 89 -3.09 0.91 -5.73
C ILE A 89 -2.25 1.72 -6.71
N THR A 90 -1.04 2.12 -6.32
CA THR A 90 -0.17 3.09 -7.00
C THR A 90 -0.76 4.50 -7.02
N GLU A 91 0.08 5.51 -7.22
CA GLU A 91 -0.28 6.93 -7.15
C GLU A 91 -1.42 7.29 -8.14
N LYS A 92 -1.41 6.65 -9.32
CA LYS A 92 -2.45 6.81 -10.35
C LYS A 92 -3.81 6.23 -9.96
N GLY A 93 -3.86 5.26 -9.03
CA GLY A 93 -5.10 4.60 -8.62
C GLY A 93 -6.10 5.54 -7.92
N TYR A 94 -5.59 6.65 -7.37
CA TYR A 94 -6.37 7.67 -6.67
C TYR A 94 -7.13 8.61 -7.60
N CYS A 95 -6.85 8.59 -8.92
CA CYS A 95 -7.43 9.51 -9.90
C CYS A 95 -7.31 10.99 -9.49
N HIS A 96 -6.19 11.35 -8.84
CA HIS A 96 -5.96 12.70 -8.30
C HIS A 96 -4.99 13.48 -9.19
N SER A 97 -5.03 14.80 -9.08
CA SER A 97 -4.05 15.70 -9.68
C SER A 97 -2.79 15.74 -8.81
N PRO A 98 -1.61 15.27 -9.29
CA PRO A 98 -0.40 15.19 -8.47
C PRO A 98 0.05 16.54 -7.89
N ALA A 99 -0.28 17.64 -8.57
CA ALA A 99 0.09 18.99 -8.13
C ALA A 99 -0.78 19.54 -7.00
N SER A 100 -1.99 18.99 -6.79
CA SER A 100 -2.97 19.55 -5.85
C SER A 100 -3.54 18.54 -4.85
N GLY A 101 -3.36 17.23 -5.07
CA GLY A 101 -3.99 16.19 -4.25
C GLY A 101 -5.51 16.05 -4.47
N GLU A 102 -6.10 16.85 -5.35
CA GLU A 102 -7.55 16.90 -5.60
C GLU A 102 -7.99 15.83 -6.60
N LEU A 103 -9.21 15.32 -6.43
CA LEU A 103 -9.82 14.38 -7.38
C LEU A 103 -10.01 15.02 -8.75
N GLN A 104 -9.58 14.31 -9.80
CA GLN A 104 -9.85 14.68 -11.18
C GLN A 104 -11.25 14.19 -11.58
N LEU A 105 -12.25 15.06 -11.43
CA LEU A 105 -13.65 14.74 -11.75
C LEU A 105 -13.89 14.43 -13.24
N ASP A 106 -13.00 14.89 -14.11
CA ASP A 106 -12.99 14.62 -15.55
C ASP A 106 -12.21 13.34 -15.92
N HIS A 107 -11.57 12.67 -14.96
CA HIS A 107 -10.87 11.42 -15.21
C HIS A 107 -11.85 10.33 -15.70
N PRO A 108 -11.57 9.57 -16.77
CA PRO A 108 -12.53 8.64 -17.37
C PRO A 108 -13.12 7.60 -16.40
N LEU A 109 -12.31 7.08 -15.46
CA LEU A 109 -12.81 6.17 -14.42
C LEU A 109 -13.81 6.85 -13.48
N ILE A 110 -13.54 8.10 -13.09
CA ILE A 110 -14.40 8.85 -12.17
C ILE A 110 -15.69 9.24 -12.86
N VAL A 111 -15.61 9.72 -14.11
CA VAL A 111 -16.80 10.02 -14.93
C VAL A 111 -17.68 8.78 -15.08
N ALA A 112 -17.10 7.61 -15.39
CA ALA A 112 -17.84 6.36 -15.53
C ALA A 112 -18.51 5.94 -14.21
N ASP A 113 -17.79 6.01 -13.10
CA ASP A 113 -18.31 5.68 -11.78
C ASP A 113 -19.45 6.62 -11.36
N LEU A 114 -19.34 7.93 -11.63
CA LEU A 114 -20.41 8.90 -11.33
C LEU A 114 -21.70 8.65 -12.14
N GLN A 115 -21.61 8.06 -13.34
CA GLN A 115 -22.79 7.67 -14.11
C GLN A 115 -23.47 6.41 -13.56
N ASN A 116 -22.75 5.57 -12.82
CA ASN A 116 -23.27 4.34 -12.22
C ASN A 116 -22.62 4.08 -10.86
N PRO A 117 -22.95 4.88 -9.83
CA PRO A 117 -22.23 4.89 -8.55
C PRO A 117 -22.37 3.59 -7.75
N HIS A 118 -23.32 2.73 -8.11
CA HIS A 118 -23.53 1.41 -7.51
C HIS A 118 -22.74 0.29 -8.20
N GLN A 119 -22.07 0.58 -9.33
CA GLN A 119 -21.15 -0.34 -9.99
C GLN A 119 -19.79 0.32 -10.28
N PRO A 120 -19.12 0.88 -9.26
CA PRO A 120 -17.88 1.61 -9.43
C PRO A 120 -16.71 0.68 -9.81
N LYS A 121 -15.74 1.24 -10.53
CA LYS A 121 -14.49 0.57 -10.91
C LYS A 121 -13.27 1.22 -10.27
N SER A 122 -13.33 2.50 -9.94
CA SER A 122 -12.26 3.22 -9.24
C SER A 122 -12.23 2.85 -7.76
N ALA A 123 -11.05 2.88 -7.15
CA ALA A 123 -10.92 2.64 -5.72
C ALA A 123 -11.73 3.64 -4.87
N PRO A 124 -11.73 4.97 -5.15
CA PRO A 124 -12.61 5.91 -4.44
C PRO A 124 -14.10 5.54 -4.57
N GLY A 125 -14.55 5.14 -5.77
CA GLY A 125 -15.93 4.73 -6.00
C GLY A 125 -16.33 3.50 -5.20
N VAL A 126 -15.50 2.44 -5.23
CA VAL A 126 -15.74 1.19 -4.48
C VAL A 126 -15.79 1.45 -2.97
N VAL A 127 -14.86 2.25 -2.44
CA VAL A 127 -14.84 2.64 -1.02
C VAL A 127 -16.11 3.39 -0.63
N VAL A 128 -16.54 4.37 -1.43
CA VAL A 128 -17.74 5.17 -1.15
C VAL A 128 -19.01 4.33 -1.22
N GLU A 129 -19.15 3.44 -2.20
CA GLU A 129 -20.31 2.54 -2.30
C GLU A 129 -20.36 1.56 -1.12
N ALA A 130 -19.24 0.97 -0.70
CA ALA A 130 -19.19 0.13 0.49
C ALA A 130 -19.60 0.90 1.76
N LEU A 131 -19.11 2.13 1.94
CA LEU A 131 -19.49 3.00 3.05
C LEU A 131 -20.97 3.38 3.02
N ALA A 132 -21.53 3.63 1.83
CA ALA A 132 -22.96 3.90 1.65
C ALA A 132 -23.82 2.70 2.10
N ARG A 133 -23.45 1.49 1.68
CA ARG A 133 -24.13 0.24 2.10
C ARG A 133 -24.04 0.02 3.61
N ARG A 134 -22.86 0.25 4.21
CA ARG A 134 -22.68 0.16 5.66
C ARG A 134 -23.55 1.17 6.41
N LYS A 135 -23.59 2.43 5.97
CA LYS A 135 -24.47 3.47 6.52
C LYS A 135 -25.94 3.03 6.45
N ALA A 136 -26.39 2.55 5.29
CA ALA A 136 -27.78 2.10 5.10
C ALA A 136 -28.14 0.88 5.97
N ALA A 137 -27.18 -0.01 6.23
CA ALA A 137 -27.34 -1.17 7.10
C ALA A 137 -27.15 -0.86 8.60
N GLY A 138 -26.82 0.38 8.98
CA GLY A 138 -26.55 0.75 10.38
C GLY A 138 -25.25 0.17 10.93
N LEU A 139 -24.31 -0.19 10.06
CA LEU A 139 -22.99 -0.72 10.44
C LEU A 139 -22.01 0.43 10.73
N PRO A 140 -21.04 0.23 11.64
CA PRO A 140 -19.97 1.21 11.85
C PRO A 140 -19.12 1.37 10.59
N ALA A 141 -18.53 2.54 10.39
CA ALA A 141 -17.55 2.76 9.34
C ALA A 141 -16.24 1.97 9.61
N PHE A 142 -15.48 1.73 8.56
CA PHE A 142 -14.07 1.30 8.64
C PHE A 142 -13.14 2.50 8.46
N SER A 143 -11.90 2.40 8.94
CA SER A 143 -10.83 3.33 8.54
C SER A 143 -10.35 3.03 7.13
N VAL A 144 -9.90 4.04 6.39
CA VAL A 144 -9.31 3.86 5.05
C VAL A 144 -7.84 4.24 5.10
N MET A 145 -6.94 3.26 5.02
CA MET A 145 -5.51 3.44 5.25
C MET A 145 -4.73 3.32 3.94
N SER A 146 -4.25 4.44 3.40
CA SER A 146 -3.32 4.39 2.26
C SER A 146 -1.96 3.88 2.74
N CYS A 147 -1.34 3.04 1.91
CA CYS A 147 0.05 2.59 2.03
C CYS A 147 0.81 2.82 0.72
N ASP A 148 0.39 3.79 -0.09
CA ASP A 148 1.07 4.20 -1.32
C ASP A 148 2.09 5.31 -1.03
N ASN A 149 3.11 5.44 -1.90
CA ASN A 149 4.21 6.40 -1.74
C ASN A 149 3.81 7.82 -2.17
N MET A 150 2.88 8.45 -1.44
CA MET A 150 2.51 9.85 -1.64
C MET A 150 2.71 10.62 -0.32
N PRO A 151 3.12 11.89 -0.35
CA PRO A 151 3.08 12.74 0.84
C PRO A 151 1.64 12.85 1.34
N GLU A 152 1.45 12.76 2.66
CA GLU A 152 0.14 12.86 3.31
C GLU A 152 -0.89 11.94 2.65
N ASN A 153 -0.51 10.69 2.37
CA ASN A 153 -1.32 9.75 1.58
C ASN A 153 -2.73 9.51 2.17
N GLY A 154 -2.89 9.64 3.49
CA GLY A 154 -4.18 9.65 4.17
C GLY A 154 -5.03 10.88 3.82
N HIS A 155 -4.43 12.07 3.77
CA HIS A 155 -5.11 13.30 3.32
C HIS A 155 -5.52 13.22 1.85
N VAL A 156 -4.65 12.71 0.97
CA VAL A 156 -5.01 12.47 -0.44
C VAL A 156 -6.20 11.52 -0.54
N MET A 157 -6.18 10.40 0.20
CA MET A 157 -7.30 9.45 0.23
C MET A 157 -8.60 10.13 0.73
N ARG A 158 -8.53 10.90 1.82
CA ARG A 158 -9.67 11.66 2.36
C ARG A 158 -10.24 12.61 1.30
N ASN A 159 -9.39 13.37 0.63
CA ASN A 159 -9.82 14.35 -0.36
C ASN A 159 -10.55 13.67 -1.52
N VAL A 160 -9.97 12.61 -2.09
CA VAL A 160 -10.61 11.92 -3.22
C VAL A 160 -11.91 11.22 -2.83
N VAL A 161 -11.98 10.60 -1.65
CA VAL A 161 -13.20 9.94 -1.16
C VAL A 161 -14.28 10.97 -0.86
N CYS A 162 -13.97 12.05 -0.14
CA CYS A 162 -14.95 13.08 0.19
C CYS A 162 -15.42 13.85 -1.06
N ALA A 163 -14.53 14.11 -2.02
CA ALA A 163 -14.90 14.76 -3.28
C ALA A 163 -15.81 13.86 -4.13
N TYR A 164 -15.45 12.58 -4.29
CA TYR A 164 -16.28 11.61 -5.01
C TYR A 164 -17.65 11.44 -4.32
N ALA A 165 -17.66 11.23 -2.99
CA ALA A 165 -18.89 11.11 -2.23
C ALA A 165 -19.78 12.34 -2.38
N ARG A 166 -19.21 13.56 -2.34
CA ARG A 166 -20.00 14.80 -2.51
C ARG A 166 -20.60 14.93 -3.90
N ALA A 167 -19.94 14.42 -4.92
CA ALA A 167 -20.46 14.38 -6.30
C ALA A 167 -21.60 13.37 -6.47
N VAL A 168 -21.66 12.32 -5.63
CA VAL A 168 -22.75 11.32 -5.62
C VAL A 168 -23.91 11.75 -4.70
N ASP A 169 -23.60 12.05 -3.43
CA ASP A 169 -24.55 12.41 -2.38
C ASP A 169 -23.86 13.24 -1.28
N ALA A 170 -24.32 14.47 -1.08
CA ALA A 170 -23.78 15.38 -0.08
C ALA A 170 -23.96 14.90 1.37
N GLU A 171 -25.08 14.23 1.69
CA GLU A 171 -25.32 13.71 3.04
C GLU A 171 -24.38 12.54 3.35
N LEU A 172 -24.14 11.68 2.36
CA LEU A 172 -23.15 10.61 2.45
C LEU A 172 -21.74 11.19 2.68
N ALA A 173 -21.36 12.22 1.94
CA ALA A 173 -20.06 12.87 2.10
C ALA A 173 -19.86 13.44 3.52
N GLU A 174 -20.88 14.07 4.09
CA GLU A 174 -20.86 14.57 5.47
C GLU A 174 -20.78 13.44 6.49
N TRP A 175 -21.47 12.33 6.26
CA TRP A 175 -21.36 11.15 7.12
C TRP A 175 -19.94 10.56 7.06
N ILE A 176 -19.39 10.34 5.87
CA ILE A 176 -18.02 9.84 5.68
C ILE A 176 -17.02 10.75 6.39
N ALA A 177 -17.10 12.07 6.19
CA ALA A 177 -16.18 13.03 6.78
C ALA A 177 -16.18 13.05 8.33
N ARG A 178 -17.26 12.58 8.96
CA ARG A 178 -17.40 12.50 10.43
C ARG A 178 -17.13 11.11 10.99
N SER A 179 -17.38 10.06 10.20
CA SER A 179 -17.40 8.68 10.68
C SER A 179 -16.18 7.85 10.24
N VAL A 180 -15.42 8.31 9.25
CA VAL A 180 -14.25 7.60 8.69
C VAL A 180 -12.97 8.37 9.03
N THR A 181 -11.92 7.66 9.42
CA THR A 181 -10.56 8.21 9.49
C THR A 181 -9.70 7.72 8.35
N PHE A 182 -8.74 8.56 7.97
CA PHE A 182 -7.83 8.34 6.85
C PHE A 182 -6.39 8.52 7.34
N PRO A 183 -5.86 7.59 8.16
CA PRO A 183 -4.52 7.72 8.71
C PRO A 183 -3.48 7.73 7.59
N SER A 184 -2.54 8.67 7.66
CA SER A 184 -1.38 8.67 6.77
C SER A 184 -0.35 7.62 7.20
N THR A 185 0.47 7.15 6.26
CA THR A 185 1.54 6.18 6.54
C THR A 185 2.78 6.41 5.71
N MET A 186 3.95 6.20 6.34
CA MET A 186 5.21 6.03 5.62
C MET A 186 5.51 4.54 5.55
N VAL A 187 5.61 4.00 4.34
CA VAL A 187 6.00 2.60 4.09
C VAL A 187 7.36 2.55 3.41
N ASP A 188 8.22 1.67 3.89
CA ASP A 188 9.51 1.46 3.25
C ASP A 188 9.97 0.01 3.29
N ARG A 189 10.17 -0.54 2.10
CA ARG A 189 10.76 -1.84 1.82
C ARG A 189 10.95 -1.98 0.31
N ILE A 190 12.17 -2.20 -0.14
CA ILE A 190 12.45 -2.47 -1.54
C ILE A 190 11.95 -3.89 -1.88
N VAL A 191 11.00 -3.93 -2.82
CA VAL A 191 10.42 -5.15 -3.38
C VAL A 191 10.50 -5.06 -4.90
N PRO A 192 11.54 -5.63 -5.54
CA PRO A 192 11.63 -5.66 -6.99
C PRO A 192 10.46 -6.42 -7.61
N ALA A 193 10.12 -6.10 -8.86
CA ALA A 193 9.15 -6.88 -9.60
C ALA A 193 9.59 -8.35 -9.69
N VAL A 194 8.65 -9.27 -9.49
CA VAL A 194 8.92 -10.70 -9.56
C VAL A 194 9.23 -11.09 -11.01
N THR A 195 10.33 -11.79 -11.20
CA THR A 195 10.75 -12.36 -12.48
C THR A 195 10.78 -13.89 -12.39
N ALA A 196 10.95 -14.58 -13.53
CA ALA A 196 11.16 -16.04 -13.52
C ALA A 196 12.38 -16.42 -12.65
N GLU A 197 13.46 -15.65 -12.73
CA GLU A 197 14.67 -15.84 -11.92
C GLU A 197 14.40 -15.62 -10.42
N THR A 198 13.53 -14.67 -10.07
CA THR A 198 13.09 -14.46 -8.68
C THR A 198 12.43 -15.72 -8.14
N LEU A 199 11.47 -16.28 -8.89
CA LEU A 199 10.74 -17.47 -8.47
C LEU A 199 11.63 -18.72 -8.42
N GLU A 200 12.58 -18.87 -9.35
CA GLU A 200 13.57 -19.94 -9.32
C GLU A 200 14.46 -19.84 -8.07
N LYS A 201 14.89 -18.63 -7.70
CA LYS A 201 15.65 -18.42 -6.46
C LYS A 201 14.84 -18.77 -5.22
N ILE A 202 13.57 -18.38 -5.17
CA ILE A 202 12.67 -18.75 -4.05
C ILE A 202 12.59 -20.28 -3.95
N GLU A 203 12.34 -20.96 -5.06
CA GLU A 203 12.28 -22.42 -5.11
C GLU A 203 13.60 -23.10 -4.68
N GLN A 204 14.75 -22.56 -5.08
CA GLN A 204 16.05 -23.07 -4.64
C GLN A 204 16.26 -22.95 -3.12
N LEU A 205 15.72 -21.91 -2.49
CA LEU A 205 15.87 -21.68 -1.05
C LEU A 205 14.89 -22.52 -0.23
N THR A 206 13.65 -22.61 -0.67
CA THR A 206 12.56 -23.24 0.09
C THR A 206 12.34 -24.70 -0.28
N GLY A 207 12.83 -25.12 -1.45
CA GLY A 207 12.50 -26.41 -2.06
C GLY A 207 11.09 -26.48 -2.66
N VAL A 208 10.38 -25.35 -2.74
CA VAL A 208 8.98 -25.28 -3.18
C VAL A 208 8.80 -24.17 -4.21
N ARG A 209 8.28 -24.52 -5.40
CA ARG A 209 7.84 -23.53 -6.38
C ARG A 209 6.59 -22.83 -5.87
N ASP A 210 6.67 -21.52 -5.71
CA ASP A 210 5.55 -20.68 -5.30
C ASP A 210 5.29 -19.60 -6.36
N PRO A 211 4.20 -19.68 -7.15
CA PRO A 211 3.88 -18.67 -8.16
C PRO A 211 3.49 -17.31 -7.56
N ALA A 212 3.05 -17.27 -6.30
CA ALA A 212 2.75 -16.04 -5.56
C ALA A 212 3.96 -15.55 -4.72
N GLY A 213 5.12 -16.19 -4.86
CA GLY A 213 6.33 -15.86 -4.12
C GLY A 213 6.89 -14.48 -4.47
N VAL A 214 7.32 -13.74 -3.46
CA VAL A 214 7.96 -12.41 -3.62
C VAL A 214 9.35 -12.38 -2.98
N ALA A 215 10.24 -11.58 -3.56
CA ALA A 215 11.55 -11.30 -3.01
C ALA A 215 11.67 -9.83 -2.60
N CYS A 216 12.35 -9.57 -1.51
CA CYS A 216 12.49 -8.23 -0.95
C CYS A 216 13.78 -8.12 -0.14
N GLU A 217 14.17 -6.90 0.21
CA GLU A 217 15.23 -6.71 1.18
C GLU A 217 14.77 -7.06 2.62
N PRO A 218 15.70 -7.30 3.56
CA PRO A 218 15.37 -7.52 4.97
C PRO A 218 14.87 -6.26 5.68
N PHE A 219 15.34 -5.07 5.25
CA PHE A 219 14.88 -3.81 5.82
C PHE A 219 13.38 -3.62 5.59
N ARG A 220 12.69 -3.15 6.61
CA ARG A 220 11.28 -2.77 6.56
C ARG A 220 11.03 -1.69 7.60
N GLN A 221 10.28 -0.67 7.22
CA GLN A 221 9.83 0.37 8.13
C GLN A 221 8.38 0.72 7.82
N TRP A 222 7.58 0.90 8.88
CA TRP A 222 6.20 1.32 8.76
C TRP A 222 5.88 2.31 9.86
N VAL A 223 5.69 3.58 9.49
CA VAL A 223 5.22 4.62 10.40
C VAL A 223 3.74 4.86 10.09
N ILE A 224 2.89 4.84 11.13
CA ILE A 224 1.44 4.86 10.99
C ILE A 224 0.86 5.91 11.92
N GLU A 225 0.02 6.80 11.39
CA GLU A 225 -0.81 7.69 12.21
C GLU A 225 -1.81 6.85 13.02
N ASP A 226 -1.78 6.94 14.35
CA ASP A 226 -2.64 6.14 15.23
C ASP A 226 -4.07 6.72 15.33
N ASN A 227 -4.81 6.65 14.22
CA ASN A 227 -6.12 7.27 14.05
C ASN A 227 -7.10 6.32 13.37
N PHE A 228 -7.69 5.39 14.13
CA PHE A 228 -8.59 4.35 13.61
C PHE A 228 -9.95 4.34 14.31
N VAL A 229 -11.04 4.29 13.53
CA VAL A 229 -12.42 4.37 14.05
C VAL A 229 -12.97 3.05 14.59
N ALA A 230 -12.41 1.92 14.17
CA ALA A 230 -12.92 0.58 14.48
C ALA A 230 -11.84 -0.35 15.06
N GLY A 231 -10.82 0.24 15.71
CA GLY A 231 -9.64 -0.50 16.17
C GLY A 231 -8.65 -0.80 15.05
N ARG A 232 -7.53 -1.42 15.43
CA ARG A 232 -6.45 -1.84 14.53
C ARG A 232 -5.63 -2.98 15.16
N PRO A 233 -4.84 -3.73 14.37
CA PRO A 233 -3.82 -4.61 14.91
C PRO A 233 -2.80 -3.86 15.77
N GLN A 234 -2.16 -4.59 16.69
CA GLN A 234 -1.06 -4.08 17.52
C GLN A 234 0.27 -4.03 16.76
N TRP A 235 0.31 -3.38 15.60
CA TRP A 235 1.46 -3.35 14.70
C TRP A 235 2.75 -2.86 15.37
N GLU A 236 2.65 -2.08 16.44
CA GLU A 236 3.79 -1.67 17.26
C GLU A 236 4.59 -2.87 17.80
N LYS A 237 3.93 -4.01 18.06
CA LYS A 237 4.60 -5.23 18.53
C LYS A 237 5.37 -5.95 17.41
N ALA A 238 5.01 -5.74 16.16
CA ALA A 238 5.74 -6.23 14.98
C ALA A 238 6.79 -5.23 14.46
N GLY A 239 7.01 -4.13 15.18
CA GLY A 239 8.01 -3.11 14.87
C GLY A 239 7.51 -1.95 14.02
N ALA A 240 6.20 -1.71 13.92
CA ALA A 240 5.69 -0.47 13.33
C ALA A 240 5.78 0.68 14.34
N GLU A 241 5.94 1.90 13.83
CA GLU A 241 6.01 3.11 14.64
C GLU A 241 4.65 3.80 14.62
N LEU A 242 3.93 3.74 15.74
CA LEU A 242 2.62 4.36 15.89
C LEU A 242 2.84 5.78 16.43
N VAL A 243 2.50 6.78 15.60
CA VAL A 243 2.77 8.19 15.87
C VAL A 243 1.50 9.04 15.70
N SER A 244 1.58 10.30 16.12
CA SER A 244 0.49 11.27 15.90
C SER A 244 0.65 12.07 14.61
N ASP A 245 1.87 12.15 14.07
CA ASP A 245 2.19 12.85 12.83
C ASP A 245 3.28 12.08 12.08
N VAL A 246 2.97 11.66 10.85
CA VAL A 246 3.83 10.85 9.98
C VAL A 246 4.61 11.74 9.01
N LEU A 247 4.15 12.98 8.77
CA LEU A 247 4.67 13.85 7.71
C LEU A 247 6.21 14.00 7.75
N PRO A 248 6.87 14.20 8.91
CA PRO A 248 8.32 14.31 8.93
C PRO A 248 9.06 13.06 8.43
N PHE A 249 8.51 11.87 8.68
CA PHE A 249 9.08 10.60 8.23
C PHE A 249 8.80 10.36 6.74
N GLU A 250 7.60 10.70 6.28
CA GLU A 250 7.25 10.65 4.85
C GLU A 250 8.17 11.57 4.04
N GLU A 251 8.34 12.83 4.45
CA GLU A 251 9.22 13.78 3.77
C GLU A 251 10.65 13.26 3.71
N MET A 252 11.18 12.75 4.82
CA MET A 252 12.52 12.17 4.88
C MET A 252 12.69 11.05 3.86
N LYS A 253 11.79 10.06 3.87
CA LYS A 253 11.87 8.88 3.01
C LYS A 253 11.64 9.24 1.54
N LEU A 254 10.60 10.01 1.23
CA LEU A 254 10.28 10.39 -0.15
C LEU A 254 11.38 11.25 -0.78
N ARG A 255 12.02 12.12 -0.01
CA ARG A 255 13.09 12.99 -0.52
C ARG A 255 14.43 12.27 -0.59
N MET A 256 14.88 11.66 0.51
CA MET A 256 16.21 11.07 0.58
C MET A 256 16.29 9.71 -0.12
N LEU A 257 15.27 8.86 0.00
CA LEU A 257 15.27 7.54 -0.64
C LEU A 257 14.61 7.57 -2.02
N ASN A 258 13.34 7.97 -2.14
CA ASN A 258 12.67 7.94 -3.45
C ASN A 258 13.28 8.97 -4.43
N GLY A 259 13.68 10.15 -3.93
CA GLY A 259 14.34 11.18 -4.73
C GLY A 259 15.69 10.72 -5.26
N SER A 260 16.53 10.10 -4.43
CA SER A 260 17.82 9.55 -4.87
C SER A 260 17.67 8.34 -5.79
N HIS A 261 16.67 7.47 -5.55
CA HIS A 261 16.34 6.40 -6.49
C HIS A 261 15.94 6.94 -7.86
N SER A 262 15.13 8.00 -7.91
CA SER A 262 14.76 8.63 -9.18
C SER A 262 16.00 9.20 -9.89
N PHE A 263 16.86 9.92 -9.16
CA PHE A 263 18.12 10.43 -9.68
C PHE A 263 18.99 9.32 -10.30
N LEU A 264 19.18 8.22 -9.57
CA LEU A 264 19.97 7.07 -10.01
C LEU A 264 19.32 6.32 -11.18
N ALA A 265 17.99 6.15 -11.17
CA ALA A 265 17.27 5.45 -12.22
C ALA A 265 17.44 6.13 -13.59
N TRP A 266 17.16 7.43 -13.66
CA TRP A 266 17.22 8.14 -14.95
C TRP A 266 18.65 8.31 -15.46
N LEU A 267 19.56 8.77 -14.60
CA LEU A 267 20.95 8.99 -15.01
C LEU A 267 21.71 7.69 -15.19
N GLY A 268 21.42 6.67 -14.38
CA GLY A 268 22.05 5.35 -14.48
C GLY A 268 21.64 4.64 -15.76
N TYR A 269 20.35 4.66 -16.10
CA TYR A 269 19.86 4.10 -17.36
C TYR A 269 20.53 4.75 -18.58
N LEU A 270 20.65 6.08 -18.59
CA LEU A 270 21.33 6.82 -19.68
C LEU A 270 22.84 6.50 -19.77
N ALA A 271 23.48 6.11 -18.67
CA ALA A 271 24.86 5.64 -18.65
C ALA A 271 25.02 4.14 -18.96
N GLY A 272 23.92 3.42 -19.19
CA GLY A 272 23.92 2.00 -19.53
C GLY A 272 23.89 1.05 -18.32
N TYR A 273 23.58 1.55 -17.11
CA TYR A 273 23.36 0.71 -15.94
C TYR A 273 21.94 0.16 -15.92
N GLN A 274 21.83 -1.16 -15.84
CA GLN A 274 20.54 -1.85 -15.86
C GLN A 274 19.86 -1.81 -14.48
N HIS A 275 20.65 -1.85 -13.40
CA HIS A 275 20.16 -1.93 -12.02
C HIS A 275 20.80 -0.87 -11.12
N ILE A 276 20.16 -0.60 -9.98
CA ILE A 276 20.69 0.34 -8.97
C ILE A 276 22.03 -0.14 -8.41
N ASN A 277 22.22 -1.44 -8.20
CA ASN A 277 23.50 -1.98 -7.74
C ASN A 277 24.64 -1.75 -8.76
N ASP A 278 24.35 -1.70 -10.06
CA ASP A 278 25.33 -1.35 -11.08
C ASP A 278 25.76 0.12 -10.94
N CYS A 279 24.79 1.02 -10.66
CA CYS A 279 25.07 2.43 -10.36
C CYS A 279 25.93 2.58 -9.09
N MET A 280 25.71 1.76 -8.07
CA MET A 280 26.45 1.83 -6.80
C MET A 280 27.91 1.36 -6.91
N GLN A 281 28.26 0.63 -7.97
CA GLN A 281 29.65 0.27 -8.29
C GLN A 281 30.43 1.46 -8.86
N ASP A 282 29.77 2.46 -9.46
CA ASP A 282 30.40 3.70 -9.91
C ASP A 282 30.56 4.70 -8.73
N GLU A 283 31.81 5.09 -8.45
CA GLU A 283 32.13 6.01 -7.36
C GLU A 283 31.48 7.39 -7.53
N ASN A 284 31.33 7.89 -8.76
CA ASN A 284 30.73 9.20 -9.03
C ASN A 284 29.22 9.18 -8.76
N TYR A 285 28.52 8.12 -9.16
CA TYR A 285 27.09 7.95 -8.86
C TYR A 285 26.85 7.83 -7.35
N ARG A 286 27.68 7.05 -6.65
CA ARG A 286 27.61 6.95 -5.18
C ARG A 286 27.86 8.29 -4.49
N ARG A 287 28.88 9.04 -4.93
CA ARG A 287 29.18 10.38 -4.38
C ARG A 287 28.06 11.37 -4.67
N ALA A 288 27.53 11.37 -5.89
CA ALA A 288 26.44 12.27 -6.29
C ALA A 288 25.14 11.97 -5.54
N ALA A 289 24.76 10.70 -5.41
CA ALA A 289 23.59 10.32 -4.63
C ALA A 289 23.73 10.72 -3.16
N ARG A 290 24.91 10.53 -2.56
CA ARG A 290 25.18 10.98 -1.18
C ARG A 290 25.10 12.49 -1.02
N ALA A 291 25.65 13.26 -1.96
CA ALA A 291 25.58 14.72 -1.94
C ALA A 291 24.12 15.19 -2.08
N LEU A 292 23.36 14.63 -3.02
CA LEU A 292 21.92 14.89 -3.16
C LEU A 292 21.17 14.61 -1.85
N MET A 293 21.40 13.44 -1.24
CA MET A 293 20.74 13.06 0.01
C MET A 293 21.04 14.03 1.15
N LEU A 294 22.31 14.34 1.41
CA LEU A 294 22.73 15.02 2.64
C LEU A 294 22.91 16.54 2.50
N GLU A 295 23.25 17.01 1.33
CA GLU A 295 23.55 18.44 1.09
C GLU A 295 22.34 19.19 0.50
N GLU A 296 21.42 18.47 -0.19
CA GLU A 296 20.26 19.09 -0.82
C GLU A 296 18.93 18.66 -0.18
N GLN A 297 18.70 17.35 0.02
CA GLN A 297 17.43 16.85 0.54
C GLN A 297 17.32 16.99 2.06
N ALA A 298 18.33 16.52 2.82
CA ALA A 298 18.30 16.55 4.28
C ALA A 298 18.04 17.96 4.88
N PRO A 299 18.62 19.07 4.36
CA PRO A 299 18.34 20.42 4.87
C PRO A 299 16.89 20.89 4.72
N THR A 300 16.08 20.19 3.93
CA THR A 300 14.65 20.51 3.72
C THR A 300 13.72 19.78 4.69
N LEU A 301 14.26 18.90 5.54
CA LEU A 301 13.50 18.02 6.41
C LEU A 301 13.28 18.64 7.80
N ASN A 302 12.16 18.29 8.42
CA ASN A 302 11.82 18.70 9.79
C ASN A 302 11.79 17.53 10.79
N VAL A 303 12.26 16.34 10.37
CA VAL A 303 12.32 15.15 11.22
C VAL A 303 13.30 15.34 12.38
N GLN A 304 12.98 14.77 13.54
CA GLN A 304 13.79 14.85 14.76
C GLN A 304 14.18 13.45 15.25
N GLY A 305 15.34 13.33 15.89
CA GLY A 305 15.77 12.07 16.51
C GLY A 305 16.22 10.99 15.51
N VAL A 306 16.57 11.39 14.28
CA VAL A 306 17.14 10.55 13.24
C VAL A 306 18.51 11.13 12.86
N ASP A 307 19.55 10.28 12.87
CA ASP A 307 20.91 10.61 12.42
C ASP A 307 21.05 10.37 10.91
#